data_AF-A0A7V9GP46-F1
#
_entry.id   AF-A0A7V9GP46-F1
#
_cell.length_a   1.000
_cell.length_b   1.000
_cell.length_c   1.000
_cell.angle_alpha   90.00
_cell.angle_beta   90.00
_cell.angle_gamma   90.00
#
_symmetry.space_group_name_H-M   'P 1'
#
loop_
_entity.id
_entity.type
_entity.pdbx_description
1 polymer ?
#
loop_
_entity_poly.entity_id
_entity_poly.type
_entity_poly.pdbx_seq_one_letter_code
_entity_poly.pdbx_strand_id
1 'polypeptide(L)'
;MRWIIILIIYAINIPAVFSQDRDRVRTYGINVGVLHPGILNAITDVPGVKVGHVTLVKGDSIRTGVTAIIPHGGNIFQQKVPAAIFTGNGFGKLAGTTQIIELGNLESPIILTNTMNVSTGMDGVIQYTNIQKENQDVQSVNAVVGETNDGYLNDIRGRHVQVIDVLNAIETAKTGPVAEGNVGAGTGTICFGFKGGIGTSSRVLPAGSGSYTVGVLVQTNFGGVLQVDGVPVGEELNKYYLRD
;
A
#
# COMPACT_ATOMS: atom_id res chain seq x y z
N MET A 1 -30.61 36.32 -24.15
CA MET A 1 -29.45 35.75 -24.87
C MET A 1 -28.09 36.16 -24.31
N ARG A 2 -27.82 37.45 -24.02
CA ARG A 2 -26.52 37.91 -23.49
C ARG A 2 -26.11 37.27 -22.14
N TRP A 3 -27.05 37.02 -21.25
CA TRP A 3 -26.81 36.42 -19.93
C TRP A 3 -26.55 34.91 -19.97
N ILE A 4 -27.12 34.20 -20.95
CA ILE A 4 -26.91 32.75 -21.13
C ILE A 4 -25.49 32.47 -21.64
N ILE A 5 -24.95 33.37 -22.47
CA ILE A 5 -23.57 33.25 -22.98
C ILE A 5 -22.54 33.50 -21.85
N ILE A 6 -22.81 34.41 -20.92
CA ILE A 6 -21.93 34.69 -19.78
C ILE A 6 -21.89 33.49 -18.79
N LEU A 7 -23.02 32.82 -18.55
CA LEU A 7 -23.08 31.61 -17.72
C LEU A 7 -22.37 30.41 -18.36
N ILE A 8 -22.42 30.27 -19.68
CA ILE A 8 -21.70 29.20 -20.41
C ILE A 8 -20.19 29.45 -20.38
N ILE A 9 -19.73 30.70 -20.46
CA ILE A 9 -18.29 31.04 -20.41
C ILE A 9 -17.70 30.82 -19.00
N TYR A 10 -18.50 31.01 -17.94
CA TYR A 10 -18.06 30.73 -16.57
C TYR A 10 -18.00 29.22 -16.25
N ALA A 11 -18.87 28.40 -16.87
CA ALA A 11 -18.85 26.95 -16.70
C ALA A 11 -17.64 26.26 -17.37
N ILE A 12 -16.99 26.92 -18.33
CA ILE A 12 -15.85 26.37 -19.08
C ILE A 12 -14.49 26.66 -18.40
N ASN A 13 -14.46 27.55 -17.39
CA ASN A 13 -13.24 27.92 -16.65
C ASN A 13 -13.27 27.45 -15.19
N ILE A 14 -13.62 26.19 -14.95
CA ILE A 14 -13.12 25.52 -13.75
C ILE A 14 -11.71 25.05 -14.14
N PRO A 15 -10.62 25.71 -13.71
CA PRO A 15 -9.31 25.08 -13.86
C PRO A 15 -9.41 23.72 -13.18
N ALA A 16 -9.22 22.65 -13.94
CA ALA A 16 -8.88 21.38 -13.35
C ALA A 16 -7.66 21.68 -12.46
N VAL A 17 -7.87 21.64 -11.15
CA VAL A 17 -6.76 21.71 -10.20
C VAL A 17 -6.03 20.38 -10.37
N PHE A 18 -5.11 20.36 -11.33
CA PHE A 18 -4.17 19.27 -11.46
C PHE A 18 -3.36 19.29 -10.16
N SER A 19 -3.48 18.22 -9.37
CA SER A 19 -2.46 17.91 -8.37
C SER A 19 -1.11 17.97 -9.09
N GLN A 20 -0.10 18.61 -8.50
CA GLN A 20 1.29 18.61 -9.02
C GLN A 20 1.64 17.23 -9.58
N ASP A 21 2.34 17.19 -10.72
CA ASP A 21 2.94 15.95 -11.23
C ASP A 21 3.76 15.33 -10.10
N ARG A 22 3.26 14.23 -9.55
CA ARG A 22 3.85 13.60 -8.36
C ARG A 22 4.96 12.68 -8.82
N ASP A 23 6.12 13.28 -8.94
CA ASP A 23 7.34 12.56 -9.25
C ASP A 23 7.98 11.95 -7.99
N ARG A 24 8.90 11.00 -8.17
CA ARG A 24 9.51 10.26 -7.04
C ARG A 24 10.66 11.04 -6.44
N VAL A 25 10.95 10.85 -5.14
CA VAL A 25 11.98 11.62 -4.39
C VAL A 25 13.34 11.74 -5.10
N ARG A 26 13.79 10.68 -5.79
CA ARG A 26 15.07 10.66 -6.52
C ARG A 26 15.09 11.53 -7.79
N THR A 27 13.93 11.77 -8.42
CA THR A 27 13.83 12.67 -9.59
C THR A 27 14.16 14.12 -9.22
N TYR A 28 13.94 14.49 -7.95
CA TYR A 28 14.33 15.78 -7.38
C TYR A 28 15.79 15.82 -6.89
N GLY A 29 16.59 14.79 -7.18
CA GLY A 29 18.01 14.72 -6.79
C GLY A 29 18.26 14.28 -5.35
N ILE A 30 17.22 13.91 -4.59
CA ILE A 30 17.35 13.45 -3.21
C ILE A 30 17.65 11.94 -3.21
N ASN A 31 18.85 11.56 -2.79
CA ASN A 31 19.37 10.20 -2.89
C ASN A 31 19.51 9.52 -1.53
N VAL A 32 18.40 8.99 -1.01
CA VAL A 32 18.36 8.34 0.31
C VAL A 32 19.24 7.08 0.36
N GLY A 33 20.27 7.14 1.20
CA GLY A 33 21.25 6.07 1.42
C GLY A 33 22.23 5.85 0.26
N VAL A 34 23.18 4.92 0.44
CA VAL A 34 24.34 4.77 -0.47
C VAL A 34 24.17 3.72 -1.58
N LEU A 35 23.18 2.84 -1.47
CA LEU A 35 22.96 1.77 -2.46
C LEU A 35 22.13 2.27 -3.65
N HIS A 36 22.43 1.72 -4.83
CA HIS A 36 21.63 1.97 -6.03
C HIS A 36 20.31 1.20 -6.00
N PRO A 37 19.22 1.80 -6.46
CA PRO A 37 17.95 1.09 -6.60
C PRO A 37 17.96 0.09 -7.76
N GLY A 38 16.99 -0.82 -7.77
CA GLY A 38 16.64 -1.57 -8.98
C GLY A 38 16.04 -0.67 -10.05
N ILE A 39 15.76 -1.23 -11.23
CA ILE A 39 15.31 -0.48 -12.42
C ILE A 39 14.00 0.27 -12.15
N LEU A 40 13.08 -0.36 -11.43
CA LEU A 40 11.77 0.21 -11.10
C LEU A 40 11.82 1.05 -9.81
N ASN A 41 12.88 0.88 -9.01
CA ASN A 41 12.98 1.35 -7.64
C ASN A 41 11.70 1.00 -6.85
N ALA A 42 11.27 -0.25 -6.91
CA ALA A 42 10.02 -0.73 -6.34
C ALA A 42 10.16 -2.16 -5.82
N ILE A 43 9.26 -2.59 -4.93
CA ILE A 43 9.27 -3.95 -4.38
C ILE A 43 9.26 -5.05 -5.46
N THR A 44 8.65 -4.74 -6.61
CA THR A 44 8.55 -5.59 -7.80
C THR A 44 9.85 -5.73 -8.59
N ASP A 45 10.93 -5.03 -8.20
CA ASP A 45 12.28 -5.37 -8.67
C ASP A 45 12.75 -6.73 -8.14
N VAL A 46 12.14 -7.24 -7.05
CA VAL A 46 12.34 -8.63 -6.61
C VAL A 46 11.62 -9.56 -7.59
N PRO A 47 12.32 -10.48 -8.28
CA PRO A 47 11.73 -11.31 -9.32
C PRO A 47 10.51 -12.10 -8.83
N GLY A 48 9.43 -12.06 -9.61
CA GLY A 48 8.19 -12.79 -9.32
C GLY A 48 7.22 -12.04 -8.40
N VAL A 49 7.66 -11.05 -7.64
CA VAL A 49 6.79 -10.25 -6.78
C VAL A 49 5.85 -9.39 -7.63
N LYS A 50 4.58 -9.34 -7.22
CA LYS A 50 3.53 -8.54 -7.87
C LYS A 50 2.79 -7.68 -6.86
N VAL A 51 2.30 -6.54 -7.31
CA VAL A 51 1.45 -5.64 -6.52
C VAL A 51 0.19 -5.30 -7.30
N GLY A 52 -0.96 -5.31 -6.63
CA GLY A 52 -2.25 -4.89 -7.18
C GLY A 52 -3.00 -3.97 -6.22
N HIS A 53 -3.84 -3.11 -6.77
CA HIS A 53 -4.58 -2.11 -6.00
C HIS A 53 -6.05 -2.09 -6.42
N VAL A 54 -6.94 -1.93 -5.44
CA VAL A 54 -8.31 -1.45 -5.65
C VAL A 54 -8.50 -0.17 -4.85
N THR A 55 -8.78 0.92 -5.54
CA THR A 55 -8.92 2.26 -4.98
C THR A 55 -10.40 2.63 -4.93
N LEU A 56 -10.94 2.88 -3.74
CA LEU A 56 -12.34 3.26 -3.53
C LEU A 56 -12.44 4.74 -3.19
N VAL A 57 -12.86 5.53 -4.18
CA VAL A 57 -13.20 6.94 -4.04
C VAL A 57 -14.64 7.13 -4.51
N LYS A 58 -15.57 7.28 -3.56
CA LYS A 58 -17.01 7.41 -3.85
C LYS A 58 -17.64 8.48 -2.97
N GLY A 59 -18.49 9.31 -3.57
CA GLY A 59 -19.11 10.46 -2.90
C GLY A 59 -18.09 11.33 -2.16
N ASP A 60 -18.50 11.89 -1.03
CA ASP A 60 -17.66 12.82 -0.27
C ASP A 60 -16.86 12.16 0.85
N SER A 61 -17.18 10.91 1.21
CA SER A 61 -16.68 10.28 2.44
C SER A 61 -15.98 8.92 2.25
N ILE A 62 -16.07 8.26 1.09
CA ILE A 62 -15.40 6.96 0.91
C ILE A 62 -14.03 7.20 0.29
N ARG A 63 -12.97 6.95 1.05
CA ARG A 63 -11.57 7.17 0.66
C ARG A 63 -10.70 6.02 1.17
N THR A 64 -10.91 4.81 0.66
CA THR A 64 -10.23 3.60 1.18
C THR A 64 -9.87 2.65 0.04
N GLY A 65 -9.45 1.43 0.36
CA GLY A 65 -9.20 0.42 -0.65
C GLY A 65 -8.40 -0.77 -0.14
N VAL A 66 -7.84 -1.50 -1.10
CA VAL A 66 -7.05 -2.70 -0.88
C VAL A 66 -5.77 -2.63 -1.69
N THR A 67 -4.65 -3.06 -1.10
CA THR A 67 -3.41 -3.35 -1.81
C THR A 67 -3.04 -4.81 -1.56
N ALA A 68 -2.82 -5.58 -2.62
CA ALA A 68 -2.37 -6.96 -2.53
C ALA A 68 -0.89 -7.06 -2.94
N ILE A 69 -0.12 -7.85 -2.21
CA ILE A 69 1.27 -8.19 -2.52
C ILE A 69 1.36 -9.70 -2.68
N ILE A 70 1.76 -10.14 -3.87
CA ILE A 70 1.88 -11.55 -4.24
C ILE A 70 3.38 -11.90 -4.28
N PRO A 71 3.86 -12.87 -3.47
CA PRO A 71 5.29 -13.15 -3.36
C PRO A 71 5.89 -13.80 -4.63
N HIS A 72 5.10 -14.58 -5.38
CA HIS A 72 5.51 -15.18 -6.65
C HIS A 72 4.28 -15.53 -7.51
N GLY A 73 4.49 -15.93 -8.77
CA GLY A 73 3.41 -16.22 -9.72
C GLY A 73 2.75 -17.60 -9.61
N GLY A 74 3.11 -18.41 -8.63
CA GLY A 74 2.58 -19.76 -8.42
C GLY A 74 1.51 -19.81 -7.33
N ASN A 75 1.07 -21.03 -6.98
CA ASN A 75 0.18 -21.23 -5.83
C ASN A 75 0.98 -21.09 -4.52
N ILE A 76 0.74 -20.01 -3.78
CA ILE A 76 1.50 -19.63 -2.58
C ILE A 76 1.29 -20.62 -1.43
N PHE A 77 0.08 -21.20 -1.32
CA PHE A 77 -0.20 -22.18 -0.28
C PHE A 77 0.62 -23.46 -0.49
N GLN A 78 0.76 -23.88 -1.75
CA GLN A 78 1.54 -25.06 -2.14
C GLN A 78 3.06 -24.78 -2.17
N GLN A 79 3.45 -23.54 -2.50
CA GLN A 79 4.84 -23.11 -2.67
C GLN A 79 5.16 -21.98 -1.68
N LYS A 80 5.14 -22.30 -0.39
CA LYS A 80 5.34 -21.32 0.69
C LYS A 80 6.71 -20.65 0.60
N VAL A 81 6.80 -19.39 1.03
CA VAL A 81 8.06 -18.63 1.07
C VAL A 81 8.47 -18.33 2.51
N PRO A 82 9.76 -18.35 2.87
CA PRO A 82 10.21 -17.96 4.20
C PRO A 82 9.75 -16.54 4.54
N ALA A 83 9.29 -16.33 5.78
CA ALA A 83 8.77 -15.04 6.24
C ALA A 83 9.01 -14.84 7.73
N ALA A 84 9.03 -13.58 8.15
CA ALA A 84 9.17 -13.18 9.54
C ALA A 84 8.34 -11.92 9.82
N ILE A 85 7.99 -11.71 11.09
CA ILE A 85 7.28 -10.53 11.57
C ILE A 85 8.11 -9.85 12.66
N PHE A 86 8.17 -8.52 12.60
CA PHE A 86 8.69 -7.69 13.67
C PHE A 86 7.67 -6.60 14.02
N THR A 87 7.35 -6.47 15.30
CA THR A 87 6.39 -5.48 15.80
C THR A 87 7.12 -4.41 16.59
N GLY A 88 7.32 -3.23 15.99
CA GLY A 88 7.90 -2.07 16.69
C GLY A 88 6.94 -1.46 17.72
N ASN A 89 5.67 -1.31 17.34
CA ASN A 89 4.58 -0.89 18.23
C ASN A 89 3.31 -1.66 17.88
N GLY A 90 2.64 -2.23 18.90
CA GLY A 90 1.52 -3.15 18.71
C GLY A 90 0.14 -2.49 18.61
N PHE A 91 0.04 -1.18 18.41
CA PHE A 91 -1.27 -0.49 18.28
C PHE A 91 -1.90 -0.68 16.89
N GLY A 92 -1.91 -1.92 16.38
CA GLY A 92 -2.45 -2.30 15.08
C GLY A 92 -3.15 -3.66 15.15
N LYS A 93 -3.92 -4.00 14.11
CA LYS A 93 -4.71 -5.24 14.01
C LYS A 93 -4.18 -6.10 12.85
N LEU A 94 -2.90 -6.45 12.91
CA LEU A 94 -2.25 -7.32 11.93
C LEU A 94 -2.70 -8.77 12.13
N ALA A 95 -3.35 -9.35 11.12
CA ALA A 95 -3.76 -10.76 11.12
C ALA A 95 -2.67 -11.68 10.56
N GLY A 96 -2.67 -12.93 11.03
CA GLY A 96 -1.83 -14.03 10.53
C GLY A 96 -0.39 -14.06 11.05
N THR A 97 -0.06 -13.23 12.06
CA THR A 97 1.30 -13.10 12.60
C THR A 97 1.78 -14.31 13.37
N THR A 98 0.92 -14.91 14.20
CA THR A 98 1.29 -15.99 15.13
C THR A 98 1.82 -17.21 14.39
N GLN A 99 1.20 -17.61 13.27
CA GLN A 99 1.66 -18.74 12.48
C GLN A 99 2.93 -18.41 11.68
N ILE A 100 3.14 -17.16 11.22
CA ILE A 100 4.43 -16.78 10.63
C ILE A 100 5.55 -16.89 11.67
N ILE A 101 5.31 -16.43 12.90
CA ILE A 101 6.28 -16.51 13.99
C ILE A 101 6.62 -17.97 14.32
N GLU A 102 5.61 -18.84 14.35
CA GLU A 102 5.77 -20.26 14.67
C GLU A 102 6.46 -21.05 13.55
N LEU A 103 6.01 -20.88 12.30
CA LEU A 103 6.41 -21.73 11.17
C LEU A 103 7.43 -21.08 10.23
N GLY A 104 7.70 -19.79 10.38
CA GLY A 104 8.69 -19.05 9.60
C GLY A 104 8.38 -18.95 8.11
N ASN A 105 7.11 -19.03 7.71
CA ASN A 105 6.72 -19.00 6.31
C ASN A 105 5.39 -18.26 6.05
N LEU A 106 5.26 -17.76 4.82
CA LEU A 106 4.08 -17.15 4.24
C LEU A 106 3.46 -18.13 3.25
N GLU A 107 2.16 -18.36 3.39
CA GLU A 107 1.38 -19.33 2.59
C GLU A 107 0.20 -18.70 1.85
N SER A 108 0.11 -17.37 1.84
CA SER A 108 -0.98 -16.61 1.23
C SER A 108 -0.49 -15.25 0.69
N PRO A 109 -1.27 -14.55 -0.14
CA PRO A 109 -1.03 -13.15 -0.45
C PRO A 109 -1.00 -12.29 0.81
N ILE A 110 -0.21 -11.22 0.81
CA ILE A 110 -0.30 -10.18 1.85
C ILE A 110 -1.32 -9.15 1.40
N ILE A 111 -2.31 -8.88 2.23
CA ILE A 111 -3.32 -7.84 1.99
C ILE A 111 -3.09 -6.66 2.92
N LEU A 112 -3.15 -5.45 2.38
CA LEU A 112 -3.22 -4.22 3.17
C LEU A 112 -4.59 -3.56 2.94
N THR A 113 -5.19 -3.02 3.99
CA THR A 113 -6.47 -2.28 3.95
C THR A 113 -6.62 -1.33 5.15
N ASN A 114 -7.83 -0.90 5.49
CA ASN A 114 -8.11 -0.12 6.70
C ASN A 114 -8.42 -1.01 7.92
N THR A 115 -8.31 -0.43 9.13
CA THR A 115 -8.49 -1.15 10.40
C THR A 115 -9.79 -1.96 10.50
N MET A 116 -10.90 -1.40 10.02
CA MET A 116 -12.23 -2.00 10.17
C MET A 116 -12.54 -3.04 9.07
N ASN A 117 -11.66 -3.18 8.10
CA ASN A 117 -11.77 -4.12 6.98
C ASN A 117 -10.71 -5.24 7.00
N VAL A 118 -9.92 -5.40 8.08
CA VAL A 118 -9.01 -6.55 8.26
C VAL A 118 -9.74 -7.88 8.09
N SER A 119 -10.91 -8.02 8.72
CA SER A 119 -11.73 -9.23 8.60
C SER A 119 -12.19 -9.49 7.17
N THR A 120 -12.54 -8.45 6.42
CA THR A 120 -12.88 -8.56 4.99
C THR A 120 -11.66 -8.98 4.16
N GLY A 121 -10.47 -8.46 4.49
CA GLY A 121 -9.21 -8.89 3.89
C GLY A 121 -8.94 -10.38 4.11
N MET A 122 -9.19 -10.87 5.34
CA MET A 122 -9.01 -12.28 5.68
C MET A 122 -9.97 -13.17 4.89
N ASP A 123 -11.25 -12.78 4.81
CA ASP A 123 -12.26 -13.49 4.02
C ASP A 123 -11.86 -13.56 2.53
N GLY A 124 -11.38 -12.45 1.96
CA GLY A 124 -10.85 -12.43 0.60
C GLY A 124 -9.68 -13.40 0.36
N VAL A 125 -8.74 -13.50 1.31
CA VAL A 125 -7.61 -14.45 1.21
C VAL A 125 -8.08 -15.90 1.34
N ILE A 126 -9.02 -16.18 2.24
CA ILE A 126 -9.61 -17.51 2.41
C ILE A 126 -10.31 -17.92 1.11
N GLN A 127 -11.14 -17.05 0.54
CA GLN A 127 -11.83 -17.32 -0.73
C GLN A 127 -10.84 -17.52 -1.88
N TYR A 128 -9.81 -16.66 -2.02
CA TYR A 128 -8.74 -16.83 -3.01
C TYR A 128 -8.05 -18.20 -2.89
N THR A 129 -7.84 -18.68 -1.66
CA THR A 129 -7.17 -19.96 -1.43
C THR A 129 -8.07 -21.12 -1.83
N ASN A 130 -9.36 -21.07 -1.46
CA ASN A 130 -10.32 -22.14 -1.69
C ASN A 130 -10.69 -22.33 -3.17
N ILE A 131 -10.67 -21.28 -3.98
CA ILE A 131 -11.01 -21.38 -5.41
C ILE A 131 -9.93 -22.06 -6.26
N GLN A 132 -8.70 -22.21 -5.74
CA GLN A 132 -7.61 -22.84 -6.47
C GLN A 132 -7.77 -24.36 -6.50
N LYS A 133 -7.61 -24.94 -7.70
CA LYS A 133 -7.83 -26.38 -7.93
C LYS A 133 -6.84 -27.25 -7.14
N GLU A 134 -5.64 -26.77 -6.90
CA GLU A 134 -4.61 -27.48 -6.14
C GLU A 134 -4.86 -27.44 -4.63
N ASN A 135 -5.83 -26.65 -4.16
CA ASN A 135 -6.13 -26.46 -2.74
C ASN A 135 -7.43 -27.14 -2.29
N GLN A 136 -7.98 -28.11 -3.05
CA GLN A 136 -9.26 -28.75 -2.71
C GLN A 136 -9.25 -29.48 -1.36
N ASP A 137 -8.09 -30.01 -0.95
CA ASP A 137 -7.92 -30.72 0.32
C ASP A 137 -7.45 -29.80 1.47
N VAL A 138 -7.32 -28.49 1.23
CA VAL A 138 -6.85 -27.52 2.24
C VAL A 138 -7.96 -27.25 3.25
N GLN A 139 -7.68 -27.49 4.52
CA GLN A 139 -8.66 -27.32 5.60
C GLN A 139 -8.67 -25.90 6.19
N SER A 140 -7.52 -25.23 6.19
CA SER A 140 -7.35 -23.88 6.72
C SER A 140 -6.20 -23.17 6.03
N VAL A 141 -6.23 -21.84 6.07
CA VAL A 141 -5.14 -20.99 5.56
C VAL A 141 -4.86 -19.85 6.53
N ASN A 142 -3.59 -19.54 6.74
CA ASN A 142 -3.17 -18.36 7.46
C ASN A 142 -3.23 -17.13 6.55
N ALA A 143 -4.30 -16.34 6.71
CA ALA A 143 -4.48 -15.09 6.00
C ALA A 143 -3.68 -13.95 6.64
N VAL A 144 -2.78 -13.33 5.87
CA VAL A 144 -1.93 -12.23 6.35
C VAL A 144 -2.49 -10.90 5.88
N VAL A 145 -3.00 -10.11 6.84
CA VAL A 145 -3.69 -8.86 6.55
C VAL A 145 -3.21 -7.75 7.47
N GLY A 146 -2.50 -6.78 6.89
CA GLY A 146 -2.07 -5.56 7.55
C GLY A 146 -3.06 -4.40 7.34
N GLU A 147 -2.94 -3.37 8.18
CA GLU A 147 -3.86 -2.24 8.14
C GLU A 147 -3.24 -0.95 8.64
N THR A 148 -3.90 0.16 8.30
CA THR A 148 -3.79 1.41 9.03
C THR A 148 -5.16 2.07 9.16
N ASN A 149 -5.35 2.98 10.12
CA ASN A 149 -6.62 3.67 10.32
C ASN A 149 -6.77 4.90 9.40
N ASP A 150 -7.63 4.82 8.39
CA ASP A 150 -7.93 5.92 7.46
C ASP A 150 -9.16 6.76 7.85
N GLY A 151 -9.66 6.61 9.08
CA GLY A 151 -10.93 7.19 9.55
C GLY A 151 -10.99 8.72 9.63
N TYR A 152 -9.88 9.42 9.39
CA TYR A 152 -9.88 10.88 9.28
C TYR A 152 -10.44 11.33 7.91
N LEU A 153 -10.07 10.66 6.81
CA LEU A 153 -10.52 11.00 5.46
C LEU A 153 -11.62 10.07 4.93
N ASN A 154 -11.77 8.91 5.56
CA ASN A 154 -12.69 7.86 5.14
C ASN A 154 -13.79 7.65 6.18
N ASP A 155 -15.00 7.32 5.73
CA ASP A 155 -16.03 6.68 6.55
C ASP A 155 -15.62 5.23 6.87
N ILE A 156 -14.67 5.09 7.79
CA ILE A 156 -14.11 3.79 8.18
C ILE A 156 -15.17 2.90 8.88
N ARG A 157 -16.18 3.51 9.50
CA ARG A 157 -17.25 2.79 10.21
C ARG A 157 -18.20 2.09 9.24
N GLY A 158 -18.37 2.64 8.04
CA GLY A 158 -19.19 2.04 6.98
C GLY A 158 -18.63 0.76 6.37
N ARG A 159 -17.35 0.42 6.63
CA ARG A 159 -16.69 -0.83 6.17
C ARG A 159 -16.88 -1.08 4.66
N HIS A 160 -16.58 -0.06 3.86
CA HIS A 160 -16.90 -0.02 2.42
C HIS A 160 -16.14 -1.02 1.55
N VAL A 161 -15.00 -1.54 2.00
CA VAL A 161 -14.27 -2.61 1.30
C VAL A 161 -15.09 -3.90 1.34
N GLN A 162 -15.24 -4.54 0.18
CA GLN A 162 -15.88 -5.83 -0.01
C GLN A 162 -14.85 -6.91 -0.36
N VAL A 163 -15.22 -8.18 -0.20
CA VAL A 163 -14.36 -9.33 -0.57
C VAL A 163 -13.93 -9.25 -2.04
N ILE A 164 -14.83 -8.85 -2.94
CA ILE A 164 -14.51 -8.72 -4.37
C ILE A 164 -13.40 -7.70 -4.63
N ASP A 165 -13.27 -6.65 -3.81
CA ASP A 165 -12.18 -5.69 -3.92
C ASP A 165 -10.83 -6.35 -3.58
N VAL A 166 -10.82 -7.28 -2.64
CA VAL A 166 -9.63 -8.06 -2.27
C VAL A 166 -9.24 -9.01 -3.39
N LEU A 167 -10.21 -9.77 -3.92
CA LEU A 167 -9.99 -10.70 -5.04
C LEU A 167 -9.50 -9.95 -6.28
N ASN A 168 -10.12 -8.82 -6.63
CA ASN A 168 -9.69 -7.99 -7.75
C ASN A 168 -8.27 -7.43 -7.54
N ALA A 169 -7.91 -7.00 -6.33
CA ALA A 169 -6.55 -6.55 -6.03
C ALA A 169 -5.53 -7.68 -6.22
N ILE A 170 -5.87 -8.92 -5.84
CA ILE A 170 -5.02 -10.10 -6.06
C ILE A 170 -4.91 -10.44 -7.56
N GLU A 171 -6.04 -10.50 -8.28
CA GLU A 171 -6.09 -10.91 -9.69
C GLU A 171 -5.37 -9.92 -10.61
N THR A 172 -5.53 -8.62 -10.34
CA THR A 172 -4.89 -7.56 -11.15
C THR A 172 -3.44 -7.28 -10.74
N ALA A 173 -2.91 -7.97 -9.73
CA ALA A 173 -1.55 -7.79 -9.28
C ALA A 173 -0.54 -8.15 -10.38
N LYS A 174 0.41 -7.25 -10.63
CA LYS A 174 1.43 -7.43 -11.66
C LYS A 174 2.81 -6.99 -11.19
N THR A 175 3.84 -7.47 -11.89
CA THR A 175 5.19 -6.90 -11.79
C THR A 175 5.26 -5.57 -12.55
N GLY A 176 6.42 -4.91 -12.55
CA GLY A 176 6.62 -3.61 -13.16
C GLY A 176 6.39 -2.45 -12.19
N PRO A 177 6.24 -1.20 -12.70
CA PRO A 177 6.05 -0.03 -11.86
C PRO A 177 4.83 -0.16 -10.95
N VAL A 178 4.97 0.27 -9.69
CA VAL A 178 3.91 0.25 -8.68
C VAL A 178 3.37 1.66 -8.51
N ALA A 179 2.05 1.83 -8.52
CA ALA A 179 1.42 3.11 -8.25
C ALA A 179 1.59 3.48 -6.77
N GLU A 180 1.95 4.73 -6.50
CA GLU A 180 2.23 5.25 -5.15
C GLU A 180 1.25 6.37 -4.76
N GLY A 181 1.26 6.75 -3.49
CA GLY A 181 0.39 7.77 -2.93
C GLY A 181 -1.01 7.25 -2.59
N ASN A 182 -2.03 8.00 -2.98
CA ASN A 182 -3.43 7.80 -2.59
C ASN A 182 -4.15 6.73 -3.42
N VAL A 183 -3.55 5.54 -3.51
CA VAL A 183 -4.08 4.37 -4.22
C VAL A 183 -4.20 3.18 -3.28
N GLY A 184 -5.06 2.24 -3.65
CA GLY A 184 -5.27 0.99 -2.90
C GLY A 184 -5.61 1.28 -1.45
N ALA A 185 -4.93 0.60 -0.54
CA ALA A 185 -5.11 0.80 0.89
C ALA A 185 -4.50 2.11 1.44
N GLY A 186 -3.70 2.83 0.64
CA GLY A 186 -3.18 4.16 0.97
C GLY A 186 -4.14 5.32 0.64
N THR A 187 -5.33 5.03 0.11
CA THR A 187 -6.25 6.06 -0.42
C THR A 187 -6.58 7.15 0.62
N GLY A 188 -6.98 6.76 1.83
CA GLY A 188 -7.41 7.68 2.89
C GLY A 188 -6.36 7.99 3.96
N THR A 189 -5.11 7.57 3.78
CA THR A 189 -4.10 7.69 4.85
C THR A 189 -3.43 9.07 4.92
N ILE A 190 -2.89 9.42 6.09
CA ILE A 190 -2.22 10.68 6.40
C ILE A 190 -0.85 10.40 7.04
N CYS A 191 0.20 11.04 6.56
CA CYS A 191 1.56 10.88 7.07
C CYS A 191 2.17 12.25 7.39
N PHE A 192 2.66 12.43 8.63
CA PHE A 192 3.21 13.70 9.13
C PHE A 192 2.28 14.93 8.92
N GLY A 193 0.96 14.72 8.97
CA GLY A 193 -0.04 15.76 8.69
C GLY A 193 -0.15 16.16 7.21
N PHE A 194 0.55 15.48 6.31
CA PHE A 194 0.37 15.55 4.86
C PHE A 194 -0.39 14.33 4.35
N LYS A 195 -0.77 14.33 3.07
CA LYS A 195 -1.36 13.14 2.46
C LYS A 195 -0.33 12.01 2.50
N GLY A 196 -0.69 10.89 3.12
CA GLY A 196 0.09 9.66 3.13
C GLY A 196 -0.25 8.77 1.94
N GLY A 197 0.14 7.50 2.02
CA GLY A 197 -0.29 6.51 1.04
C GLY A 197 0.61 5.30 0.93
N ILE A 198 0.51 4.63 -0.22
CA ILE A 198 1.44 3.59 -0.64
C ILE A 198 2.77 4.24 -1.04
N GLY A 199 3.88 3.67 -0.58
CA GLY A 199 5.22 4.02 -1.06
C GLY A 199 6.02 2.75 -1.28
N THR A 200 6.97 2.77 -2.20
CA THR A 200 7.84 1.63 -2.48
C THR A 200 9.25 2.07 -2.81
N SER A 201 10.20 1.17 -2.67
CA SER A 201 11.60 1.39 -3.04
C SER A 201 12.30 0.04 -3.16
N SER A 202 13.43 -0.03 -3.86
CA SER A 202 14.31 -1.20 -3.84
C SER A 202 15.78 -0.83 -3.77
N ARG A 203 16.64 -1.77 -3.41
CA ARG A 203 18.11 -1.66 -3.50
C ARG A 203 18.70 -2.97 -4.02
N VAL A 204 19.75 -2.85 -4.82
CA VAL A 204 20.51 -3.98 -5.33
C VAL A 204 21.87 -4.02 -4.63
N LEU A 205 22.23 -5.18 -4.09
CA LEU A 205 23.53 -5.36 -3.47
C LEU A 205 24.64 -5.44 -4.52
N PRO A 206 25.88 -5.03 -4.20
CA PRO A 206 27.02 -5.22 -5.08
C PRO A 206 27.26 -6.70 -5.42
N ALA A 207 27.94 -6.97 -6.54
CA ALA A 207 28.22 -8.34 -7.00
C ALA A 207 28.98 -9.18 -5.96
N GLY A 208 29.94 -8.58 -5.24
CA GLY A 208 30.67 -9.25 -4.15
C GLY A 208 29.79 -9.67 -2.96
N SER A 209 28.54 -9.20 -2.90
CA SER A 209 27.54 -9.51 -1.88
C SER A 209 26.35 -10.31 -2.44
N GLY A 210 26.51 -10.93 -3.62
CA GLY A 210 25.53 -11.86 -4.21
C GLY A 210 24.46 -11.23 -5.11
N SER A 211 24.53 -9.93 -5.38
CA SER A 211 23.59 -9.22 -6.28
C SER A 211 22.11 -9.35 -5.89
N TYR A 212 21.82 -9.62 -4.61
CA TYR A 212 20.44 -9.71 -4.13
C TYR A 212 19.72 -8.36 -4.26
N THR A 213 18.41 -8.44 -4.50
CA THR A 213 17.53 -7.27 -4.49
C THR A 213 16.68 -7.27 -3.24
N VAL A 214 16.65 -6.14 -2.54
CA VAL A 214 15.76 -5.91 -1.39
C VAL A 214 14.71 -4.90 -1.83
N GLY A 215 13.45 -5.34 -1.86
CA GLY A 215 12.28 -4.51 -2.17
C GLY A 215 11.47 -4.17 -0.92
N VAL A 216 10.89 -2.98 -0.87
CA VAL A 216 10.06 -2.51 0.25
C VAL A 216 8.78 -1.88 -0.30
N LEU A 217 7.64 -2.18 0.33
CA LEU A 217 6.38 -1.48 0.15
C LEU A 217 5.83 -1.10 1.51
N VAL A 218 5.35 0.14 1.65
CA VAL A 218 4.80 0.70 2.87
C VAL A 218 3.41 1.28 2.62
N GLN A 219 2.55 1.20 3.63
CA GLN A 219 1.33 1.99 3.75
C GLN A 219 1.51 2.98 4.89
N THR A 220 1.77 4.24 4.54
CA THR A 220 2.13 5.27 5.52
C THR A 220 0.89 5.92 6.12
N ASN A 221 0.80 5.89 7.45
CA ASN A 221 -0.29 6.52 8.20
C ASN A 221 0.10 6.89 9.66
N PHE A 222 1.16 7.68 9.82
CA PHE A 222 1.72 7.99 11.14
C PHE A 222 2.16 9.45 11.25
N GLY A 223 2.40 9.92 12.46
CA GLY A 223 2.84 11.29 12.76
C GLY A 223 4.31 11.38 13.19
N GLY A 224 4.68 12.52 13.76
CA GLY A 224 6.03 12.82 14.24
C GLY A 224 6.56 14.11 13.62
N VAL A 225 7.88 14.25 13.61
CA VAL A 225 8.60 15.34 12.93
C VAL A 225 9.14 14.78 11.62
N LEU A 226 8.69 15.32 10.48
CA LEU A 226 9.12 14.85 9.17
C LEU A 226 10.61 15.12 8.97
N GLN A 227 11.37 14.07 8.61
CA GLN A 227 12.72 14.19 8.10
C GLN A 227 12.80 13.59 6.68
N VAL A 228 13.57 14.24 5.82
CA VAL A 228 13.85 13.77 4.46
C VAL A 228 15.36 13.75 4.28
N ASP A 229 15.92 12.55 4.16
CA ASP A 229 17.38 12.34 4.02
C ASP A 229 18.21 13.08 5.09
N GLY A 230 17.71 13.07 6.34
CA GLY A 230 18.32 13.75 7.48
C GLY A 230 17.97 15.23 7.65
N VAL A 231 17.34 15.87 6.65
CA VAL A 231 16.90 17.28 6.74
C VAL A 231 15.60 17.36 7.56
N PRO A 232 15.50 18.26 8.57
CA PRO A 232 14.33 18.38 9.46
C PRO A 232 13.18 19.16 8.81
N VAL A 233 12.66 18.67 7.68
CA VAL A 233 11.62 19.33 6.88
C VAL A 233 10.37 19.70 7.70
N GLY A 234 10.01 18.87 8.69
CA GLY A 234 8.90 19.17 9.60
C GLY A 234 9.12 20.47 10.38
N GLU A 235 10.33 20.72 10.87
CA GLU A 235 10.67 21.94 11.61
C GLU A 235 10.70 23.15 10.67
N GLU A 236 11.36 23.02 9.52
CA GLU A 236 11.47 24.08 8.50
C GLU A 236 10.09 24.55 7.99
N LEU A 237 9.16 23.61 7.80
CA LEU A 237 7.78 23.89 7.41
C LEU A 237 6.87 24.22 8.59
N ASN A 238 7.42 24.22 9.80
CA ASN A 238 6.71 24.34 11.06
C ASN A 238 5.47 23.42 11.14
N LYS A 239 5.61 22.17 10.72
CA LYS A 239 4.53 21.18 10.65
C LYS A 239 4.96 19.88 11.31
N TYR A 240 4.63 19.77 12.59
CA TYR A 240 4.90 18.61 13.43
C TYR A 240 3.88 18.53 14.57
N TYR A 241 3.78 17.33 15.15
CA TYR A 241 2.89 17.04 16.29
C TYR A 241 3.33 17.82 17.55
N LEU A 242 2.37 18.38 18.32
CA LEU A 242 2.60 19.20 19.53
C LEU A 242 3.32 20.54 19.30
N ARG A 243 3.03 21.20 18.16
CA ARG A 243 3.50 22.57 17.92
C ARG A 243 2.74 23.63 18.75
N ASP A 244 1.58 23.27 19.31
CA ASP A 244 0.76 24.14 20.17
C ASP A 244 1.39 24.38 21.55
#